data_AF-A0A7X9JCZ3-F1
#
_entry.id   AF-A0A7X9JCZ3-F1
#
_cell.length_a   1.000
_cell.length_b   1.000
_cell.length_c   1.000
_cell.angle_alpha   90.00
_cell.angle_beta   90.00
_cell.angle_gamma   90.00
#
_symmetry.space_group_name_H-M   'P 1'
#
loop_
_entity.id
_entity.type
_entity.pdbx_description
1 polymer ?
#
loop_
_entity_poly.entity_id
_entity_poly.type
_entity_poly.pdbx_seq_one_letter_code
_entity_poly.pdbx_strand_id
1 'polypeptide(L)'
;MNKKIASEVAVGIILLVAVAIGGVFYWQNKINGQQPAGDDHQRACTEEAKICPDGSSVGRTGPSCEFAPCPENGKQDAVNNGPQQVVGNDRDEHGCIGSAGYVWCEEKQKCLRTWEEGCIS
;
A
#
# COMPACT_ATOMS: atom_id res chain seq x y z
N MET A 1 -53.06 -34.92 -28.14
CA MET A 1 -52.10 -34.54 -27.07
C MET A 1 -52.72 -34.86 -25.72
N ASN A 2 -52.08 -35.75 -24.98
CA ASN A 2 -52.65 -36.28 -23.75
C ASN A 2 -52.46 -35.23 -22.66
N LYS A 3 -53.55 -34.56 -22.25
CA LYS A 3 -53.50 -33.48 -21.25
C LYS A 3 -52.80 -33.87 -19.95
N LYS A 4 -52.80 -35.17 -19.62
CA LYS A 4 -52.03 -35.77 -18.51
C LYS A 4 -50.52 -35.70 -18.73
N ILE A 5 -50.05 -36.11 -19.92
CA ILE A 5 -48.63 -36.09 -20.31
C ILE A 5 -48.12 -34.64 -20.42
N ALA A 6 -48.94 -33.71 -20.92
CA ALA A 6 -48.58 -32.29 -21.00
C ALA A 6 -48.36 -31.65 -19.61
N SER A 7 -49.13 -32.07 -18.60
CA SER A 7 -48.98 -31.57 -17.23
C SER A 7 -47.70 -32.08 -16.56
N GLU A 8 -47.35 -33.35 -16.75
CA GLU A 8 -46.13 -33.93 -16.16
C GLU A 8 -44.86 -33.37 -16.81
N VAL A 9 -44.87 -33.20 -18.13
CA VAL A 9 -43.75 -32.58 -18.87
C VAL A 9 -43.59 -31.11 -18.46
N ALA A 10 -44.69 -30.37 -18.27
CA ALA A 10 -44.63 -28.98 -17.82
C ALA A 10 -44.04 -28.85 -16.41
N VAL A 11 -44.45 -29.70 -15.46
CA VAL A 11 -43.89 -29.70 -14.10
C VAL A 11 -42.40 -30.06 -14.11
N GLY A 12 -42.00 -31.05 -14.92
CA GLY A 12 -40.60 -31.42 -15.09
C GLY A 12 -39.73 -30.28 -15.64
N ILE A 13 -40.20 -29.59 -16.69
CA ILE A 13 -39.48 -28.44 -17.28
C ILE A 13 -39.36 -27.29 -16.28
N ILE A 14 -40.43 -26.98 -15.54
CA ILE A 14 -40.42 -25.90 -14.54
C ILE A 14 -39.40 -26.19 -13.43
N LEU A 15 -39.33 -27.44 -12.95
CA LEU A 15 -38.34 -27.83 -11.93
C LEU A 15 -36.91 -27.75 -12.45
N LEU A 16 -36.65 -28.21 -13.68
CA LEU A 16 -35.32 -28.12 -14.29
C LEU A 16 -34.88 -26.66 -14.49
N VAL A 17 -35.79 -25.80 -14.93
CA VAL A 17 -35.53 -24.36 -15.10
C VAL A 17 -35.26 -23.68 -13.75
N ALA A 18 -36.02 -24.02 -12.71
CA ALA A 18 -35.80 -23.46 -11.36
C ALA A 18 -34.43 -23.85 -10.77
N VAL A 19 -34.01 -25.11 -10.95
CA VAL A 19 -32.69 -25.60 -10.51
C VAL A 19 -31.57 -24.91 -11.28
N ALA A 20 -31.71 -24.74 -12.59
CA ALA A 20 -30.72 -24.04 -13.42
C ALA A 20 -30.59 -22.56 -13.03
N ILE A 21 -31.70 -21.85 -12.87
CA ILE A 21 -31.70 -20.43 -12.46
C ILE A 21 -31.11 -20.26 -11.06
N GLY A 22 -31.50 -21.12 -10.10
CA GLY A 22 -30.96 -21.11 -8.74
C GLY A 22 -29.45 -21.37 -8.72
N GLY A 23 -28.96 -22.32 -9.52
CA GLY A 23 -27.53 -22.61 -9.65
C GLY A 23 -26.73 -21.45 -10.25
N VAL A 24 -27.25 -20.82 -11.31
CA VAL A 24 -26.62 -19.64 -11.93
C VAL A 24 -26.61 -18.44 -10.98
N PHE A 25 -27.71 -18.16 -10.29
CA PHE A 25 -27.79 -17.07 -9.31
C PHE A 25 -26.86 -17.30 -8.11
N TYR A 26 -26.80 -18.52 -7.59
CA TYR A 26 -25.85 -18.90 -6.54
C TYR A 26 -24.39 -18.73 -6.99
N TRP A 27 -24.08 -19.10 -8.24
CA TRP A 27 -22.74 -18.94 -8.80
C TRP A 27 -22.39 -17.45 -9.00
N GLN A 28 -23.27 -16.67 -9.64
CA GLN A 28 -23.10 -15.23 -9.84
C GLN A 28 -22.91 -14.48 -8.51
N ASN A 29 -23.70 -14.81 -7.48
CA ASN A 29 -23.58 -14.19 -6.17
C ASN A 29 -22.24 -14.54 -5.48
N LYS A 30 -21.67 -15.73 -5.73
CA LYS A 30 -20.37 -16.14 -5.19
C LYS A 30 -19.18 -15.44 -5.85
N ILE A 31 -19.24 -15.14 -7.15
CA ILE A 31 -18.14 -14.43 -7.86
C ILE A 31 -18.08 -12.94 -7.49
N ASN A 32 -19.20 -12.33 -7.10
CA ASN A 32 -19.25 -10.93 -6.66
C ASN A 32 -18.63 -10.72 -5.26
N GLY A 33 -18.24 -11.79 -4.56
CA GLY A 33 -17.66 -11.75 -3.22
C GLY A 33 -16.15 -11.52 -3.16
N GLN A 34 -15.47 -11.31 -4.30
CA GLN A 34 -14.05 -10.98 -4.34
C GLN A 34 -13.84 -9.72 -5.15
N GLN A 35 -13.95 -8.59 -4.48
CA GLN A 35 -13.11 -7.45 -4.81
C GLN A 35 -11.76 -7.74 -4.14
N PRO A 36 -10.71 -8.13 -4.87
CA PRO A 36 -9.37 -8.12 -4.29
C PRO A 36 -9.05 -6.65 -3.97
N ALA A 37 -9.12 -6.31 -2.69
CA ALA A 37 -8.51 -5.10 -2.18
C ALA A 37 -7.03 -5.18 -2.56
N GLY A 38 -6.55 -4.20 -3.34
CA GLY A 38 -5.13 -3.90 -3.53
C GLY A 38 -4.26 -5.10 -3.84
N ASP A 39 -3.99 -5.31 -5.12
CA ASP A 39 -2.86 -6.10 -5.60
C ASP A 39 -1.56 -5.40 -5.19
N ASP A 40 -1.26 -5.48 -3.88
CA ASP A 40 0.07 -5.42 -3.33
C ASP A 40 0.80 -6.58 -3.97
N HIS A 41 1.38 -6.29 -5.12
CA HIS A 41 2.45 -7.08 -5.69
C HIS A 41 3.55 -7.07 -4.64
N GLN A 42 3.48 -8.03 -3.71
CA GLN A 42 4.55 -8.33 -2.78
C GLN A 42 5.68 -9.03 -3.57
N ARG A 43 6.14 -8.36 -4.63
CA ARG A 43 7.45 -8.52 -5.22
C ARG A 43 8.36 -7.65 -4.39
N ALA A 44 9.28 -8.30 -3.67
CA ALA A 44 10.40 -7.61 -3.08
C ALA A 44 11.22 -6.97 -4.22
N CYS A 45 10.99 -5.69 -4.47
CA CYS A 45 11.85 -4.89 -5.31
C CYS A 45 13.13 -4.56 -4.54
N THR A 46 14.21 -4.33 -5.28
CA THR A 46 15.47 -3.84 -4.70
C THR A 46 15.25 -2.49 -4.01
N GLU A 47 15.87 -2.28 -2.84
CA GLU A 47 15.74 -1.06 -2.03
C GLU A 47 16.57 0.12 -2.58
N GLU A 48 16.50 0.34 -3.88
CA GLU A 48 17.21 1.44 -4.53
C GLU A 48 16.34 2.69 -4.65
N ALA A 49 16.96 3.84 -4.43
CA ALA A 49 16.34 5.15 -4.52
C ALA A 49 16.91 5.94 -5.72
N LYS A 50 16.03 6.55 -6.50
CA LYS A 50 16.38 7.50 -7.56
C LYS A 50 16.09 8.92 -7.07
N ILE A 51 17.06 9.81 -7.21
CA ILE A 51 16.92 11.22 -6.85
C ILE A 51 16.19 11.97 -7.96
N CYS A 52 15.19 12.74 -7.57
CA CYS A 52 14.40 13.61 -8.42
C CYS A 52 15.00 15.04 -8.48
N PRO A 53 14.63 15.86 -9.48
CA PRO A 53 15.16 17.22 -9.62
C PRO A 53 14.84 18.15 -8.44
N ASP A 54 13.79 17.85 -7.67
CA ASP A 54 13.41 18.54 -6.44
C ASP A 54 14.23 18.08 -5.21
N GLY A 55 15.10 17.10 -5.38
CA GLY A 55 15.91 16.50 -4.31
C GLY A 55 15.19 15.40 -3.51
N SER A 56 13.95 15.06 -3.86
CA SER A 56 13.25 13.92 -3.28
C SER A 56 13.79 12.58 -3.82
N SER A 57 13.49 11.49 -3.12
CA SER A 57 13.91 10.13 -3.47
C SER A 57 12.70 9.26 -3.77
N VAL A 58 12.70 8.59 -4.92
CA VAL A 58 11.65 7.64 -5.31
C VAL A 58 12.21 6.22 -5.40
N GLY A 59 11.45 5.24 -4.89
CA GLY A 59 11.80 3.82 -4.97
C GLY A 59 11.20 3.12 -6.19
N ARG A 60 11.46 1.82 -6.31
CA ARG A 60 10.81 0.95 -7.31
C ARG A 60 9.43 0.51 -6.85
N THR A 61 8.46 0.50 -7.77
CA THR A 61 7.06 0.13 -7.51
C THR A 61 6.47 -0.68 -8.68
N GLY A 62 5.36 -1.37 -8.41
CA GLY A 62 4.60 -2.14 -9.40
C GLY A 62 5.17 -3.52 -9.75
N PRO A 63 4.48 -4.28 -10.62
CA PRO A 63 4.86 -5.65 -11.03
C PRO A 63 6.25 -5.77 -11.64
N SER A 64 6.71 -4.72 -12.32
CA SER A 64 7.99 -4.65 -13.01
C SER A 64 9.12 -4.07 -12.15
N CYS A 65 8.84 -3.64 -10.91
CA CYS A 65 9.80 -2.92 -10.07
C CYS A 65 10.45 -1.74 -10.79
N GLU A 66 9.64 -0.88 -11.41
CA GLU A 66 10.12 0.33 -12.09
C GLU A 66 10.13 1.51 -11.12
N PHE A 67 11.01 2.50 -11.31
CA PHE A 67 11.01 3.69 -10.46
C PHE A 67 9.67 4.42 -10.53
N ALA A 68 9.14 4.79 -9.37
CA ALA A 68 7.98 5.66 -9.31
C ALA A 68 8.30 7.01 -10.00
N PRO A 69 7.31 7.66 -10.63
CA PRO A 69 7.50 8.98 -11.24
C PRO A 69 7.87 10.03 -10.18
N CYS A 70 8.71 10.99 -10.58
CA CYS A 70 9.05 12.12 -9.73
C CYS A 70 7.86 13.09 -9.59
N PRO A 71 7.69 13.75 -8.43
CA PRO A 71 6.70 14.81 -8.29
C PRO A 71 7.07 16.00 -9.19
N GLU A 72 6.22 16.35 -10.15
CA GLU A 72 6.46 17.43 -11.12
C GLU A 72 6.23 18.83 -10.54
N ASN A 73 6.95 19.18 -9.46
CA ASN A 73 6.86 20.45 -8.71
C ASN A 73 5.81 20.46 -7.59
N GLY A 74 6.22 20.02 -6.39
CA GLY A 74 5.78 20.58 -5.11
C GLY A 74 4.29 20.63 -4.79
N LYS A 75 3.41 20.02 -5.58
CA LYS A 75 2.00 19.83 -5.23
C LYS A 75 1.79 18.38 -4.89
N GLN A 76 1.59 18.21 -3.59
CA GLN A 76 1.23 16.97 -2.93
C GLN A 76 -0.09 16.48 -3.50
N ASP A 77 -0.05 15.36 -4.18
CA ASP A 77 -1.24 14.55 -4.37
C ASP A 77 -1.52 13.86 -3.04
N ALA A 78 -2.66 14.22 -2.47
CA ALA A 78 -3.06 13.94 -1.10
C ALA A 78 -3.15 12.43 -0.79
N VAL A 79 -2.16 11.89 -0.06
CA VAL A 79 -2.44 10.84 0.91
C VAL A 79 -2.86 11.53 2.21
N ASN A 80 -4.15 11.44 2.48
CA ASN A 80 -4.77 11.96 3.69
C ASN A 80 -4.29 11.16 4.92
N ASN A 81 -3.81 11.90 5.91
CA ASN A 81 -3.61 11.56 7.33
C ASN A 81 -2.35 10.79 7.75
N GLY A 82 -1.28 11.57 7.90
CA GLY A 82 -0.24 11.41 8.92
C GLY A 82 0.87 12.42 8.66
N PRO A 83 1.42 13.15 9.65
CA PRO A 83 2.68 13.85 9.43
C PRO A 83 3.71 12.77 9.10
N GLN A 84 4.10 12.67 7.83
CA GLN A 84 5.19 11.81 7.41
C GLN A 84 6.45 12.33 8.10
N GLN A 85 6.78 11.71 9.24
CA GLN A 85 8.03 11.93 9.95
C GLN A 85 9.13 11.30 9.11
N VAL A 86 9.67 12.09 8.19
CA VAL A 86 10.88 11.74 7.45
C VAL A 86 12.01 11.58 8.47
N VAL A 87 12.48 10.34 8.64
CA VAL A 87 13.60 10.01 9.54
C VAL A 87 14.82 10.82 9.11
N GLY A 88 15.41 11.60 10.03
CA GLY A 88 16.57 12.47 9.75
C GLY A 88 16.26 13.96 9.53
N ASN A 89 15.00 14.39 9.66
CA ASN A 89 14.64 15.82 9.69
C ASN A 89 14.40 16.36 11.11
N ASP A 90 14.61 15.55 12.14
CA ASP A 90 14.46 15.90 13.56
C ASP A 90 15.72 16.56 14.12
N ARG A 91 16.12 17.67 13.50
CA ARG A 91 17.21 18.50 14.01
C ARG A 91 16.74 19.31 15.22
N ASP A 92 17.50 19.27 16.31
CA ASP A 92 17.32 20.15 17.47
C ASP A 92 17.82 21.59 17.18
N GLU A 93 17.73 22.48 18.16
CA GLU A 93 18.17 23.89 18.03
C GLU A 93 19.65 24.03 17.63
N HIS A 94 20.47 23.03 17.93
CA HIS A 94 21.90 22.99 17.60
C HIS A 94 22.17 22.21 16.30
N GLY A 95 21.12 21.75 15.61
CA GLY A 95 21.20 21.00 14.36
C GLY A 95 21.48 19.50 14.53
N CYS A 96 21.44 18.97 15.76
CA CYS A 96 21.70 17.56 16.04
C CYS A 96 20.47 16.70 15.78
N ILE A 97 20.68 15.55 15.14
CA ILE A 97 19.60 14.63 14.76
C ILE A 97 19.45 13.57 15.85
N GLY A 98 18.45 13.73 16.72
CA GLY A 98 18.22 12.84 17.86
C GLY A 98 17.91 11.40 17.44
N SER A 99 17.17 11.20 16.35
CA SER A 99 16.85 9.89 15.77
C SER A 99 18.08 9.16 15.24
N ALA A 100 19.08 9.90 14.76
CA ALA A 100 20.39 9.39 14.42
C ALA A 100 21.32 9.32 15.64
N GLY A 101 20.78 9.41 16.86
CA GLY A 101 21.46 9.32 18.16
C GLY A 101 22.60 10.31 18.34
N TYR A 102 22.47 11.49 17.76
CA TYR A 102 23.34 12.63 18.05
C TYR A 102 22.77 13.46 19.20
N VAL A 103 23.65 13.88 20.09
CA VAL A 103 23.34 14.76 21.23
C VAL A 103 24.29 15.96 21.19
N TRP A 104 23.78 17.16 21.43
CA TRP A 104 24.61 18.36 21.48
C TRP A 104 25.59 18.33 22.66
N CYS A 105 26.85 18.67 22.38
CA CYS A 105 27.91 18.77 23.37
C CYS A 105 28.43 20.21 23.44
N GLU A 106 28.18 20.91 24.55
CA GLU A 106 28.55 22.32 24.70
C GLU A 106 30.07 22.53 24.73
N GLU A 107 30.84 21.65 25.39
CA GLU A 107 32.30 21.79 25.47
C GLU A 107 32.99 21.72 24.11
N LYS A 108 32.45 20.92 23.20
CA LYS A 108 33.02 20.67 21.89
C LYS A 108 32.29 21.39 20.77
N GLN A 109 31.18 22.07 21.10
CA GLN A 109 30.30 22.77 20.17
C GLN A 109 29.95 21.90 18.94
N LYS A 110 29.69 20.60 19.17
CA LYS A 110 29.36 19.63 18.11
C LYS A 110 28.37 18.58 18.59
N CYS A 111 27.61 18.05 17.62
CA CYS A 111 26.73 16.91 17.80
C CYS A 111 27.55 15.61 17.91
N LEU A 112 27.41 14.89 19.02
CA LEU A 112 28.17 13.67 19.31
C LEU A 112 27.27 12.48 19.57
N ARG A 113 27.77 11.29 19.27
CA ARG A 113 27.20 10.05 19.77
C ARG A 113 27.89 9.71 21.08
N THR A 114 27.12 9.64 22.16
CA THR A 114 27.61 9.45 23.53
C THR A 114 28.43 8.16 23.72
N TRP A 115 28.34 7.21 22.79
CA TRP A 115 29.12 5.96 22.80
C TRP A 115 30.41 6.00 21.97
N GLU A 116 30.60 6.99 21.09
CA GLU A 116 31.85 7.14 20.31
C GLU A 116 32.81 8.07 21.04
N GLU A 117 32.29 9.21 21.49
CA GLU A 117 33.01 10.19 22.29
C GLU A 117 32.13 10.59 23.47
N GLY A 118 32.63 10.39 24.69
CA GLY A 118 31.95 10.90 25.88
C GLY A 118 31.94 12.43 25.85
N CYS A 119 30.76 13.03 26.04
CA CYS A 119 30.69 14.39 26.55
C CYS A 119 31.04 14.33 28.03
N ILE A 120 32.32 14.53 28.32
CA ILE A 120 32.78 14.82 29.66
C ILE A 120 32.30 16.25 29.95
N SER A 121 31.81 16.48 31.15
CA SER A 121 31.41 17.78 31.68
C SER A 121 32.35 18.20 32.80
#